data_AF-A0A084SJ11-F1
#
_entry.id   AF-A0A084SJ11-F1
#
_cell.length_a   1.000
_cell.length_b   1.000
_cell.length_c   1.000
_cell.angle_alpha   90.00
_cell.angle_beta   90.00
_cell.angle_gamma   90.00
#
_symmetry.space_group_name_H-M   'P 1'
#
loop_
_entity.id
_entity.type
_entity.pdbx_description
1 polymer ?
#
loop_
_entity_poly.entity_id
_entity_poly.type
_entity_poly.pdbx_seq_one_letter_code
_entity_poly.pdbx_strand_id
1 'polypeptide(L)'
;MTGKRIVKEEPIPEEWRGRRVGLMDALLYARKQILMKRGLWFATGFDTVESLFSFILGWASNTQFNGGQEQEWEEFLEWLDEVKHELPLEGWHVKYLRDCDGDHERAALKFLDFAAEFVALRRKTPESQGPG
;
A
#
# COMPACT_ATOMS: atom_id res chain seq x y z
N MET A 1 -33.50 -10.55 -17.82
CA MET A 1 -33.11 -9.14 -17.61
C MET A 1 -31.94 -9.13 -16.64
N THR A 2 -30.71 -9.13 -17.15
CA THR A 2 -29.48 -9.01 -16.36
C THR A 2 -29.39 -7.57 -15.87
N GLY A 3 -29.75 -7.34 -14.61
CA GLY A 3 -29.56 -6.05 -13.97
C GLY A 3 -28.09 -5.66 -14.05
N LYS A 4 -27.79 -4.60 -14.80
CA LYS A 4 -26.48 -3.96 -14.82
C LYS A 4 -26.11 -3.67 -13.36
N ARG A 5 -25.15 -4.40 -12.79
CA ARG A 5 -24.52 -3.97 -11.53
C ARG A 5 -23.90 -2.61 -11.86
N ILE A 6 -24.55 -1.54 -11.43
CA ILE A 6 -23.95 -0.23 -11.44
C ILE A 6 -22.90 -0.28 -10.32
N VAL A 7 -21.70 -0.72 -10.67
CA VAL A 7 -20.53 -0.40 -9.86
C VAL A 7 -20.44 1.11 -9.96
N LYS A 8 -20.77 1.80 -8.88
CA LYS A 8 -20.59 3.25 -8.80
C LYS A 8 -19.13 3.52 -9.17
N GLU A 9 -18.90 4.14 -10.33
CA GLU A 9 -17.55 4.54 -10.73
C GLU A 9 -17.07 5.55 -9.69
N GLU A 10 -16.10 5.14 -8.87
CA GLU A 10 -15.43 6.09 -8.01
C GLU A 10 -14.53 6.97 -8.88
N PRO A 11 -14.64 8.30 -8.78
CA PRO A 11 -13.78 9.18 -9.52
C PRO A 11 -12.33 8.96 -9.10
N ILE A 12 -11.42 8.99 -10.07
CA ILE A 12 -9.98 9.01 -9.78
C ILE A 12 -9.71 10.18 -8.83
N PRO A 13 -9.05 9.95 -7.67
CA PRO A 13 -8.61 11.01 -6.78
C PRO A 13 -7.90 12.12 -7.56
N GLU A 14 -8.20 13.38 -7.22
CA GLU A 14 -7.70 14.52 -7.99
C GLU A 14 -6.17 14.58 -8.02
N GLU A 15 -5.53 14.18 -6.91
CA GLU A 15 -4.08 14.05 -6.74
C GLU A 15 -3.39 13.05 -7.68
N TRP A 16 -4.16 12.22 -8.39
CA TRP A 16 -3.67 11.21 -9.32
C TRP A 16 -3.91 11.57 -10.79
N ARG A 17 -4.67 12.65 -11.06
CA ARG A 17 -4.98 13.02 -12.44
C ARG A 17 -3.71 13.46 -13.17
N GLY A 18 -3.55 12.92 -14.39
CA GLY A 18 -2.46 13.31 -15.29
C GLY A 18 -1.09 12.78 -14.90
N ARG A 19 -0.97 11.91 -13.88
CA ARG A 19 0.28 11.24 -13.51
C ARG A 19 0.08 9.73 -13.37
N ARG A 20 1.19 8.99 -13.42
CA ARG A 20 1.19 7.57 -13.07
C ARG A 20 0.95 7.43 -11.56
N VAL A 21 0.08 6.49 -11.19
CA VAL A 21 -0.16 6.06 -9.81
C VAL A 21 0.79 4.91 -9.50
N GLY A 22 1.67 5.10 -8.51
CA GLY A 22 2.56 4.04 -8.03
C GLY A 22 1.90 3.18 -6.95
N LEU A 23 2.52 2.04 -6.63
CA LEU A 23 2.05 1.15 -5.58
C LEU A 23 1.94 1.87 -4.23
N MET A 24 2.91 2.71 -3.88
CA MET A 24 2.86 3.47 -2.62
C MET A 24 1.66 4.41 -2.55
N ASP A 25 1.27 5.05 -3.66
CA ASP A 25 0.06 5.88 -3.69
C ASP A 25 -1.20 5.03 -3.44
N ALA A 26 -1.29 3.84 -4.04
CA ALA A 26 -2.39 2.91 -3.84
C ALA A 26 -2.47 2.41 -2.39
N LEU A 27 -1.34 2.16 -1.73
CA LEU A 27 -1.29 1.78 -0.31
C LEU A 27 -1.78 2.91 0.60
N LEU A 28 -1.36 4.16 0.35
CA LEU A 28 -1.87 5.31 1.11
C LEU A 28 -3.38 5.51 0.91
N TYR A 29 -3.87 5.24 -0.29
CA TYR A 29 -5.31 5.25 -0.55
C TYR A 29 -6.02 4.16 0.24
N ALA A 30 -5.54 2.91 0.19
CA ALA A 30 -6.10 1.80 0.97
C ALA A 30 -6.19 2.14 2.46
N ARG A 31 -5.11 2.70 3.03
CA ARG A 31 -5.07 3.19 4.40
C ARG A 31 -6.18 4.19 4.68
N LYS A 32 -6.33 5.21 3.82
CA LYS A 32 -7.38 6.23 3.94
C LYS A 32 -8.78 5.60 3.94
N GLN A 33 -9.04 4.61 3.09
CA GLN A 33 -10.34 3.95 3.02
C GLN A 33 -10.67 3.16 4.31
N ILE A 34 -9.70 2.43 4.85
CA ILE A 34 -9.88 1.70 6.12
C ILE A 34 -10.15 2.67 7.26
N LEU A 35 -9.40 3.78 7.34
CA LEU A 35 -9.62 4.82 8.36
C LEU A 35 -11.00 5.50 8.21
N MET A 36 -11.53 5.58 7.00
CA MET A 36 -12.90 6.02 6.70
C MET A 36 -13.97 4.94 7.01
N LYS A 37 -13.59 3.83 7.66
CA LYS A 37 -14.48 2.73 8.04
C LYS A 37 -15.15 2.03 6.85
N ARG A 38 -14.48 2.05 5.68
CA ARG A 38 -14.93 1.31 4.49
C ARG A 38 -14.46 -0.16 4.47
N GLY A 39 -13.59 -0.55 5.41
CA GLY A 39 -13.03 -1.91 5.50
C GLY A 39 -11.88 -2.16 4.52
N LEU A 40 -11.18 -3.28 4.71
CA LEU A 40 -10.04 -3.68 3.88
C LEU A 40 -10.49 -4.28 2.53
N TRP A 41 -11.68 -4.89 2.51
CA TRP A 41 -12.32 -5.41 1.29
C TRP A 41 -12.46 -4.36 0.20
N PHE A 42 -12.64 -3.10 0.59
CA PHE A 42 -12.82 -2.01 -0.36
C PHE A 42 -11.59 -1.82 -1.27
N ALA A 43 -10.39 -1.99 -0.71
CA ALA A 43 -9.15 -1.82 -1.45
C ALA A 43 -8.65 -3.14 -2.08
N THR A 44 -8.92 -4.28 -1.45
CA THR A 44 -8.24 -5.55 -1.77
C THR A 44 -9.18 -6.68 -2.18
N GLY A 45 -10.50 -6.47 -2.09
CA GLY A 45 -11.54 -7.46 -2.40
C GLY A 45 -11.93 -8.38 -1.24
N PHE A 46 -11.15 -8.46 -0.15
CA PHE A 46 -11.45 -9.23 1.06
C PHE A 46 -10.96 -8.50 2.33
N ASP A 47 -11.46 -8.90 3.50
CA ASP A 47 -11.07 -8.30 4.79
C ASP A 47 -9.92 -9.04 5.49
N THR A 48 -8.93 -9.52 4.73
CA THR A 48 -7.78 -10.26 5.30
C THR A 48 -6.45 -9.58 4.98
N VAL A 49 -5.48 -9.63 5.88
CA VAL A 49 -4.13 -9.09 5.61
C VAL A 49 -3.47 -9.77 4.40
N GLU A 50 -3.81 -11.03 4.13
CA GLU A 50 -3.37 -11.80 2.97
C GLU A 50 -3.92 -11.25 1.65
N SER A 51 -5.13 -10.66 1.64
CA SER A 51 -5.63 -9.99 0.43
C SER A 51 -4.87 -8.70 0.15
N LEU A 52 -4.42 -7.97 1.18
CA LEU A 52 -3.50 -6.85 1.00
C LEU A 52 -2.15 -7.30 0.46
N PHE A 53 -1.58 -8.36 1.02
CA PHE A 53 -0.34 -8.94 0.52
C PHE A 53 -0.46 -9.37 -0.95
N SER A 54 -1.55 -10.07 -1.31
CA SER A 54 -1.81 -10.50 -2.69
C SER A 54 -2.02 -9.32 -3.64
N PHE A 55 -2.71 -8.27 -3.18
CA PHE A 55 -2.89 -7.01 -3.94
C PHE A 55 -1.55 -6.36 -4.27
N ILE A 56 -0.65 -6.25 -3.28
CA ILE A 56 0.70 -5.70 -3.44
C ILE A 56 1.50 -6.48 -4.49
N LEU A 57 1.54 -7.81 -4.37
CA LEU A 57 2.26 -8.66 -5.32
C LEU A 57 1.70 -8.53 -6.74
N GLY A 58 0.37 -8.57 -6.87
CA GLY A 58 -0.29 -8.42 -8.16
C GLY A 58 -0.01 -7.08 -8.82
N TRP A 59 -0.01 -5.99 -8.05
CA TRP A 59 0.32 -4.66 -8.55
C TRP A 59 1.77 -4.56 -9.02
N ALA A 60 2.72 -5.00 -8.19
CA ALA A 60 4.14 -4.99 -8.52
C ALA A 60 4.44 -5.82 -9.78
N SER A 61 3.89 -7.03 -9.87
CA SER A 61 4.00 -7.88 -11.07
C SER A 61 3.37 -7.22 -12.30
N ASN A 62 2.18 -6.63 -12.17
CA ASN A 62 1.55 -5.92 -13.29
C ASN A 62 2.40 -4.74 -13.76
N THR A 63 2.97 -3.95 -12.84
CA THR A 63 3.91 -2.88 -13.22
C THR A 63 5.11 -3.42 -13.97
N GLN A 64 5.72 -4.50 -13.48
CA GLN A 64 6.87 -5.15 -14.12
C GLN A 64 6.53 -5.67 -15.53
N PHE A 65 5.40 -6.36 -15.68
CA PHE A 65 4.96 -6.91 -16.99
C PHE A 65 4.70 -5.82 -18.03
N ASN A 66 4.40 -4.61 -17.59
CA ASN A 66 4.21 -3.45 -18.46
C ASN A 66 5.47 -2.56 -18.57
N GLY A 67 6.65 -3.10 -18.22
CA GLY A 67 7.94 -2.43 -18.39
C GLY A 67 8.20 -1.26 -17.44
N GLY A 68 7.40 -1.15 -16.37
CA GLY A 68 7.63 -0.16 -15.32
C GLY A 68 8.43 -0.73 -14.15
N GLN A 69 8.82 0.17 -13.24
CA GLN A 69 9.46 -0.15 -11.97
C GLN A 69 8.72 0.57 -10.84
N GLU A 70 8.70 -0.04 -9.66
CA GLU A 70 8.15 0.55 -8.45
C GLU A 70 9.33 0.91 -7.51
N GLN A 71 10.15 1.87 -7.91
CA GLN A 71 11.36 2.23 -7.15
C GLN A 71 11.04 2.68 -5.71
N GLU A 72 10.01 3.51 -5.53
CA GLU A 72 9.58 3.96 -4.19
C GLU A 72 9.09 2.78 -3.31
N TRP A 73 8.58 1.71 -3.92
CA TRP A 73 8.21 0.47 -3.22
C TRP A 73 9.43 -0.36 -2.82
N GLU A 74 10.43 -0.47 -3.69
CA GLU A 74 11.70 -1.15 -3.38
C GLU A 74 12.42 -0.45 -2.23
N GLU A 75 12.52 0.88 -2.28
CA GLU A 75 13.09 1.70 -1.20
C GLU A 75 12.30 1.57 0.12
N PHE A 76 10.97 1.45 0.04
CA PHE A 76 10.15 1.20 1.22
C PHE A 76 10.44 -0.17 1.85
N LEU A 77 10.60 -1.22 1.04
CA LEU A 77 10.92 -2.56 1.54
C LEU A 77 12.29 -2.60 2.22
N GLU A 78 13.29 -1.97 1.60
CA GLU A 78 14.64 -1.82 2.17
C GLU A 78 14.58 -1.06 3.50
N TRP A 79 13.87 0.06 3.56
CA TRP A 79 13.68 0.81 4.81
C TRP A 79 12.95 0.00 5.88
N LEU A 80 11.92 -0.77 5.51
CA LEU A 80 11.17 -1.61 6.45
C LEU A 80 12.05 -2.73 7.04
N ASP A 81 13.00 -3.25 6.27
CA ASP A 81 13.93 -4.27 6.73
C ASP A 81 15.09 -3.66 7.54
N GLU A 82 15.81 -2.71 6.96
CA GLU A 82 17.07 -2.20 7.52
C GLU A 82 16.87 -1.21 8.66
N VAL A 83 15.81 -0.41 8.63
CA VAL A 83 15.56 0.65 9.63
C VAL A 83 14.54 0.21 10.67
N LYS A 84 13.46 -0.44 10.24
CA LYS A 84 12.39 -0.89 11.15
C LYS A 84 12.61 -2.31 11.66
N HIS A 85 13.40 -3.14 10.97
CA HIS A 85 13.56 -4.57 11.29
C HIS A 85 12.22 -5.30 11.36
N GLU A 86 11.30 -4.92 10.48
CA GLU A 86 9.90 -5.36 10.49
C GLU A 86 9.54 -6.19 9.25
N LEU A 87 10.55 -6.71 8.53
CA LEU A 87 10.40 -7.62 7.37
C LEU A 87 11.04 -9.01 7.66
N PRO A 88 10.43 -9.84 8.54
CA PRO A 88 10.99 -11.15 8.87
C PRO A 88 10.86 -12.15 7.70
N LEU A 89 11.65 -13.24 7.74
CA LEU A 89 11.64 -14.31 6.72
C LEU A 89 10.25 -14.95 6.51
N GLU A 90 9.43 -15.02 7.55
CA GLU A 90 8.04 -15.54 7.49
C GLU A 90 7.08 -14.59 6.76
N GLY A 91 7.51 -13.37 6.44
CA GLY A 91 6.70 -12.32 5.85
C GLY A 91 6.03 -11.42 6.89
N TRP A 92 5.97 -10.12 6.60
CA TRP A 92 5.36 -9.11 7.48
C TRP A 92 3.88 -9.44 7.79
N HIS A 93 3.13 -9.96 6.81
CA HIS A 93 1.69 -10.22 6.96
C HIS A 93 1.41 -11.31 7.99
N VAL A 94 2.26 -12.35 8.06
CA VAL A 94 2.19 -13.41 9.08
C VAL A 94 2.55 -12.85 10.45
N LYS A 95 3.67 -12.13 10.55
CA LYS A 95 4.11 -11.53 11.81
C LYS A 95 3.07 -10.57 12.37
N TYR A 96 2.56 -9.65 11.56
CA TYR A 96 1.65 -8.61 12.04
C TYR A 96 0.30 -9.19 12.43
N LEU A 97 -0.18 -10.22 11.74
CA LEU A 97 -1.39 -10.92 12.13
C LEU A 97 -1.24 -11.54 13.53
N ARG A 98 -0.10 -12.19 13.79
CA ARG A 98 0.25 -12.74 15.09
C ARG A 98 0.35 -11.65 16.17
N ASP A 99 1.06 -10.56 15.88
CA ASP A 99 1.24 -9.42 16.80
C ASP A 99 -0.09 -8.68 17.10
N CYS A 100 -1.08 -8.80 16.21
CA CYS A 100 -2.41 -8.20 16.34
C CYS A 100 -3.48 -9.17 16.81
N ASP A 101 -3.11 -10.30 17.44
CA ASP A 101 -4.05 -11.30 17.98
C ASP A 101 -5.04 -11.85 16.95
N GLY A 102 -4.64 -11.95 15.68
CA GLY A 102 -5.49 -12.40 14.58
C GLY A 102 -6.40 -11.32 13.97
N ASP A 103 -6.28 -10.06 14.40
CA ASP A 103 -7.02 -8.95 13.82
C ASP A 103 -6.40 -8.51 12.49
N HIS A 104 -7.02 -8.91 11.38
CA HIS A 104 -6.55 -8.61 10.03
C HIS A 104 -6.59 -7.12 9.68
N GLU A 105 -7.60 -6.36 10.15
CA GLU A 105 -7.68 -4.93 9.86
C GLU A 105 -6.54 -4.19 10.59
N ARG A 106 -6.29 -4.52 11.86
CA ARG A 106 -5.16 -3.96 12.62
C ARG A 106 -3.81 -4.36 12.03
N ALA A 107 -3.65 -5.62 11.61
CA ALA A 107 -2.42 -6.09 10.97
C ALA A 107 -2.14 -5.37 9.64
N ALA A 108 -3.17 -5.20 8.80
CA ALA A 108 -3.08 -4.42 7.57
C ALA A 108 -2.77 -2.95 7.85
N LEU A 109 -3.46 -2.33 8.82
CA LEU A 109 -3.18 -0.95 9.23
C LEU A 109 -1.76 -0.75 9.75
N LYS A 110 -1.20 -1.70 10.51
CA LYS A 110 0.20 -1.63 10.97
C LYS A 110 1.16 -1.49 9.78
N PHE A 111 1.00 -2.31 8.74
CA PHE A 111 1.81 -2.22 7.53
C PHE A 111 1.58 -0.91 6.77
N LEU A 112 0.33 -0.51 6.61
CA LEU A 112 -0.04 0.72 5.91
C LEU A 112 0.41 1.99 6.64
N ASP A 113 0.49 1.95 7.98
CA ASP A 113 1.04 3.02 8.80
C ASP A 113 2.55 3.18 8.58
N PHE A 114 3.30 2.09 8.42
CA PHE A 114 4.71 2.16 8.02
C PHE A 114 4.88 2.76 6.62
N ALA A 115 4.02 2.38 5.66
CA ALA A 115 4.03 2.99 4.34
C ALA A 115 3.76 4.51 4.40
N ALA A 116 2.81 4.93 5.24
CA ALA A 116 2.51 6.34 5.47
C ALA A 116 3.67 7.09 6.14
N GLU A 117 4.33 6.47 7.12
CA GLU A 117 5.52 7.01 7.77
C GLU A 117 6.65 7.21 6.76
N PHE A 118 6.99 6.18 5.98
CA PHE A 118 8.04 6.23 4.96
C PHE A 118 7.80 7.35 3.95
N VAL A 119 6.60 7.43 3.39
CA VAL A 119 6.25 8.48 2.43
C VAL A 119 6.33 9.86 3.07
N ALA A 120 5.92 10.01 4.34
CA ALA A 120 6.03 11.27 5.06
C ALA A 120 7.50 11.69 5.29
N LEU A 121 8.42 10.75 5.50
CA LEU A 121 9.86 11.03 5.66
C LEU A 121 10.49 11.45 4.32
N ARG A 122 10.23 10.70 3.25
CA ARG A 122 10.81 10.94 1.92
C ARG A 122 10.27 12.20 1.25
N ARG A 123 8.94 12.34 1.18
CA ARG A 123 8.30 13.44 0.43
C ARG A 123 8.29 14.78 1.16
N LYS A 124 8.61 14.82 2.46
CA LYS A 124 8.82 16.07 3.23
C LYS A 124 10.28 16.54 3.26
N THR A 125 11.22 15.74 2.76
CA THR A 125 12.61 16.18 2.65
C THR A 125 12.73 16.91 1.30
N PRO A 126 12.71 18.26 1.25
CA PRO A 126 13.29 18.93 0.09
C PRO A 126 14.73 18.49 0.04
N GLU A 127 15.17 17.96 -1.09
CA GLU A 127 16.59 17.68 -1.35
C GLU A 127 17.42 18.85 -0.82
N SER A 128 18.17 18.60 0.26
CA SER A 128 19.29 19.44 0.60
C SER A 128 20.28 19.30 -0.54
N GLN A 129 20.24 20.29 -1.43
CA GLN A 129 21.18 20.61 -2.49
C GLN A 129 22.57 20.00 -2.28
N GLY A 130 23.05 19.26 -3.28
CA GLY A 130 24.47 19.28 -3.61
C GLY A 130 24.78 20.56 -4.39
N PRO A 131 25.80 21.36 -4.01
CA PRO A 131 26.20 22.55 -4.76
C PRO A 131 27.20 22.18 -5.88
N GLY A 132 27.09 22.91 -7.00
CA GLY A 132 28.21 23.39 -7.82
C GLY A 132 28.99 22.38 -8.65
#